data_AF-A0A6B2TDE2-F1
#
_entry.id   AF-A0A6B2TDE2-F1
#
_cell.length_a   1.000
_cell.length_b   1.000
_cell.length_c   1.000
_cell.angle_alpha   90.00
_cell.angle_beta   90.00
_cell.angle_gamma   90.00
#
_symmetry.space_group_name_H-M   'P 1'
#
loop_
_entity.id
_entity.type
_entity.pdbx_description
1 polymer ?
#
loop_
_entity_poly.entity_id
_entity_poly.type
_entity_poly.pdbx_seq_one_letter_code
_entity_poly.pdbx_strand_id
1 'polypeptide(L)' 'MRIRSLGVIDDAVVELSPGFTAVTGETGAGKTMVVTSLGLLLGGRADPALVRIGAKSAVVEGRIAVPAG' A
#
# COMPACT_ATOMS: atom_id res chain seq x y z
N MET A 1 4.02 4.59 5.85
CA MET A 1 4.01 3.41 4.94
C MET A 1 4.55 3.85 3.59
N ARG A 2 5.35 3.04 2.90
CA ARG A 2 5.83 3.31 1.54
C ARG A 2 5.35 2.22 0.58
N ILE A 3 4.93 2.62 -0.61
CA ILE A 3 4.45 1.76 -1.69
C ILE A 3 5.28 2.06 -2.93
N ARG A 4 5.85 1.05 -3.58
CA ARG A 4 6.53 1.18 -4.87
C ARG A 4 6.02 0.16 -5.88
N SER A 5 5.77 0.62 -7.09
CA SER A 5 5.44 -0.17 -8.28
C SER A 5 4.25 -1.12 -8.09
N LEU A 6 3.20 -0.67 -7.40
CA LEU A 6 1.99 -1.43 -7.11
C LEU A 6 0.79 -0.87 -7.91
N GLY A 7 0.37 -1.59 -8.94
CA GLY A 7 -0.70 -1.19 -9.85
C GLY A 7 -0.43 0.17 -10.48
N VAL A 8 -1.31 1.13 -10.19
CA VAL A 8 -1.19 2.50 -10.70
C VAL A 8 -0.18 3.36 -9.93
N ILE A 9 0.27 2.93 -8.74
CA ILE A 9 1.25 3.66 -7.91
C ILE A 9 2.67 3.35 -8.38
N ASP A 10 3.43 4.39 -8.71
CA ASP A 10 4.87 4.27 -9.00
C ASP A 10 5.70 4.35 -7.70
N ASP A 11 5.62 5.47 -6.97
CA ASP A 11 6.15 5.61 -5.61
C ASP A 11 5.22 6.52 -4.80
N ALA A 12 4.85 6.07 -3.61
CA ALA A 12 4.04 6.85 -2.67
C ALA A 12 4.47 6.60 -1.23
N VAL A 13 4.48 7.68 -0.45
CA VAL A 13 4.60 7.63 1.02
C VAL A 13 3.26 8.06 1.60
N VAL A 14 2.68 7.19 2.42
CA VAL A 14 1.41 7.42 3.11
C VAL A 14 1.70 7.55 4.60
N GLU A 15 1.38 8.71 5.15
CA GLU A 15 1.39 8.98 6.59
C GLU A 15 0.03 8.59 7.17
N LEU A 16 0.04 7.61 8.06
CA LEU A 16 -1.17 7.15 8.75
C LEU A 16 -1.20 7.79 10.13
N SER A 17 -2.35 8.35 10.48
CA SER A 17 -2.58 8.97 11.78
C SER A 17 -3.41 8.06 12.69
N PRO A 18 -3.27 8.17 14.02
CA PRO A 18 -4.15 7.49 14.95
C PRO A 18 -5.63 7.83 14.69
N GLY A 19 -6.51 6.89 14.99
CA GLY A 19 -7.94 7.04 14.76
C GLY A 19 -8.32 6.77 13.30
N PHE A 20 -8.80 7.79 12.60
CA PHE A 20 -9.36 7.66 11.25
C PHE A 20 -8.52 8.42 10.22
N THR A 21 -8.06 7.70 9.19
CA THR A 21 -7.38 8.27 8.02
C THR A 21 -8.28 8.10 6.80
N ALA A 22 -8.67 9.21 6.16
CA ALA A 22 -9.47 9.20 4.94
C ALA A 22 -8.57 9.28 3.69
N VAL A 23 -8.81 8.39 2.72
CA VAL A 23 -8.14 8.40 1.41
C VAL A 23 -9.17 8.75 0.34
N THR A 24 -9.02 9.91 -0.29
CA THR A 24 -9.95 10.44 -1.29
C THR A 24 -9.26 10.64 -2.64
N GLY A 25 -10.03 10.99 -3.67
CA GLY A 25 -9.55 11.17 -5.04
C GLY A 25 -10.48 10.54 -6.07
N GLU A 26 -10.16 10.69 -7.34
CA GLU A 26 -10.97 10.18 -8.46
C GLU A 26 -10.79 8.66 -8.67
N THR A 27 -11.63 8.07 -9.52
CA THR A 27 -11.45 6.68 -9.97
C THR A 27 -10.11 6.55 -10.70
N GLY A 28 -9.34 5.51 -10.37
CA GLY A 28 -7.99 5.33 -10.94
C GLY A 28 -6.86 6.05 -10.19
N ALA A 29 -7.16 6.92 -9.21
CA ALA A 29 -6.14 7.63 -8.42
C ALA A 29 -5.30 6.75 -7.47
N GLY A 30 -5.49 5.43 -7.48
CA GLY A 30 -4.69 4.51 -6.66
C GLY A 30 -5.21 4.25 -5.23
N LYS A 31 -6.38 4.77 -4.87
CA LYS A 31 -7.00 4.54 -3.54
C LYS A 31 -7.08 3.06 -3.15
N THR A 32 -7.52 2.20 -4.07
CA THR A 32 -7.57 0.74 -3.84
C THR A 32 -6.18 0.17 -3.57
N MET A 33 -5.15 0.65 -4.27
CA MET A 33 -3.77 0.17 -4.07
C MET A 33 -3.24 0.52 -2.68
N VAL A 34 -3.65 1.66 -2.09
CA VAL A 34 -3.32 2.01 -0.70
C VAL A 34 -3.95 1.01 0.28
N VAL A 35 -5.18 0.58 0.04
CA VAL A 35 -5.83 -0.42 0.90
C VAL A 35 -5.22 -1.81 0.67
N THR A 36 -4.95 -2.19 -0.58
CA THR A 36 -4.27 -3.44 -0.93
C THR A 36 -2.88 -3.52 -0.29
N SER A 37 -2.12 -2.43 -0.27
CA SER A 37 -0.79 -2.40 0.33
C SER A 37 -0.83 -2.67 1.84
N LEU A 38 -1.85 -2.16 2.54
CA LEU A 38 -2.08 -2.51 3.95
C LEU A 38 -2.36 -4.00 4.12
N GLY A 39 -3.20 -4.59 3.27
CA GLY A 39 -3.45 -6.03 3.27
C GLY A 39 -2.18 -6.85 3.08
N LEU A 40 -1.32 -6.46 2.13
CA LEU A 40 -0.03 -7.11 1.89
C LEU A 40 0.92 -6.99 3.09
N LEU A 41 1.01 -5.82 3.72
CA LEU A 41 1.82 -5.63 4.93
C LEU A 41 1.38 -6.50 6.10
N LEU A 42 0.09 -6.80 6.19
CA LEU A 42 -0.49 -7.63 7.23
C LEU A 42 -0.47 -9.13 6.89
N GLY A 43 0.27 -9.55 5.86
CA GLY A 43 0.42 -10.95 5.47
C GLY A 43 -0.68 -11.48 4.54
N GLY A 44 -1.45 -10.58 3.91
CA GLY A 44 -2.42 -10.94 2.88
C GLY A 44 -1.75 -11.59 1.66
N ARG A 45 -2.55 -12.34 0.89
CA ARG A 45 -2.06 -13.06 -0.30
C ARG A 45 -1.51 -12.09 -1.34
N ALA A 46 -0.26 -12.32 -1.75
CA ALA A 46 0.34 -11.60 -2.86
C ALA A 46 -0.18 -12.10 -4.21
N ASP A 47 -0.51 -11.16 -5.11
CA ASP A 47 -0.89 -11.43 -6.49
C ASP A 47 0.10 -10.73 -7.44
N PRO A 48 0.82 -11.48 -8.31
CA PRO A 48 1.73 -10.89 -9.29
C PRO A 48 1.08 -9.88 -10.24
N ALA A 49 -0.23 -9.97 -10.48
CA ALA A 49 -0.96 -9.01 -11.33
C ALA A 49 -1.00 -7.60 -10.73
N LEU A 50 -0.66 -7.44 -9.45
CA LEU A 50 -0.54 -6.14 -8.78
C LEU A 50 0.79 -5.44 -9.06
N VAL A 51 1.78 -6.11 -9.65
CA VAL A 51 3.04 -5.45 -10.04
C VAL A 51 2.76 -4.50 -11.21
N ARG A 52 3.18 -3.25 -11.07
CA ARG A 52 3.02 -2.23 -12.12
C ARG A 52 3.66 -2.72 -13.43
N ILE A 53 2.98 -2.47 -14.54
CA ILE A 53 3.48 -2.79 -15.89
C ILE A 53 4.86 -2.14 -16.08
N GLY A 54 5.84 -2.94 -16.52
CA GLY A 54 7.23 -2.50 -16.72
C GLY A 54 8.11 -2.55 -15.46
N ALA A 55 7.56 -2.85 -14.28
CA ALA A 55 8.34 -3.09 -13.07
C ALA A 55 8.65 -4.58 -12.89
N LYS A 56 9.80 -4.88 -12.27
CA LYS A 56 10.21 -6.27 -11.95
C LYS A 56 9.51 -6.80 -10.69
N SER A 57 9.16 -5.92 -9.76
CA SER A 57 8.52 -6.25 -8.49
C SER A 57 7.79 -5.04 -7.92
N ALA A 58 6.84 -5.30 -7.02
CA ALA A 58 6.23 -4.30 -6.16
C ALA A 58 6.83 -4.43 -4.75
N VAL A 59 6.95 -3.31 -4.04
CA VAL A 59 7.45 -3.30 -2.65
C VAL A 59 6.48 -2.50 -1.80
N VAL A 60 6.09 -3.06 -0.65
CA VAL A 60 5.35 -2.35 0.38
C VAL A 60 6.09 -2.45 1.70
N GLU A 61 6.37 -1.31 2.31
CA GLU A 61 7.10 -1.20 3.57
C GLU A 61 6.28 -0.42 4.60
N GLY A 62 6.23 -0.93 5.83
CA GLY A 62 5.47 -0.35 6.92
C GLY A 62 6.18 -0.53 8.25
N ARG A 63 5.86 0.34 9.22
CA ARG A 63 6.25 0.19 10.62
C ARG A 63 4.97 0.00 11.42
N ILE A 64 4.97 -0.97 12.32
CA ILE A 64 3.82 -1.32 13.15
C ILE A 64 4.25 -1.21 14.60
N ALA A 65 3.44 -0.54 15.42
CA ALA A 65 3.61 -0.56 16.87
C ALA A 65 2.96 -1.85 17.40
N VAL A 66 3.75 -2.67 18.08
CA VAL A 66 3.26 -3.89 18.74
C VAL A 66 3.07 -3.56 20.23
N PRO A 67 1.96 -3.96 20.86
CA PRO A 67 1.81 -3.82 22.31
C PRO A 67 2.99 -4.45 23.06
N ALA A 68 3.39 -3.84 24.18
CA ALA A 68 4.25 -4.54 25.13
C ALA A 68 3.48 -5.77 25.65
N GLY A 69 4.16 -6.92 25.68
CA GLY A 69 3.58 -8.20 26.12
C GLY A 69 3.15 -8.20 27.57
#